data_AF-A0A8J8WDS6-F1
#
_entry.id   AF-A0A8J8WDS6-F1
#
_cell.length_a   1.000
_cell.length_b   1.000
_cell.length_c   1.000
_cell.angle_alpha   90.00
_cell.angle_beta   90.00
_cell.angle_gamma   90.00
#
_symmetry.space_group_name_H-M   'P 1'
#
loop_
_entity.id
_entity.type
_entity.pdbx_description
1 polymer ?
#
loop_
_entity_poly.entity_id
_entity_poly.type
_entity_poly.pdbx_seq_one_letter_code
_entity_poly.pdbx_strand_id
1 'polypeptide(L)'
;MHEALAMHCKLQTPIPQPTLFNSAETIDSQLFIRRGTKVRVRMIDVGKLAAVLGSGVFSALPGLHAWSGCDTVSALASQGKIKALKLVQANDLYLQAFTDLGSSWNVPTDVFNSIQASKCQLYARNTKIVGANSLRYHMFCAKKGQIESGQLPPCEDSLMQHTLRANYQAAIWRRSLENLPDVPAPSAGHGWELDDGGSLKIRWMAGLPAPDVVLNLSHAHAEGRVDRQIAPAY
;
A
#
# COMPACT_ATOMS: atom_id res chain seq x y z
N MET A 1 -0.59 29.52 13.45
CA MET A 1 -0.52 28.39 14.38
C MET A 1 -1.10 27.17 13.68
N HIS A 2 -0.26 26.44 12.95
CA HIS A 2 -0.63 25.22 12.26
C HIS A 2 -0.31 24.03 13.19
N GLU A 3 -1.34 23.37 13.72
CA GLU A 3 -1.21 22.02 14.26
C GLU A 3 -1.00 21.05 13.10
N ALA A 4 0.28 20.75 12.82
CA ALA A 4 0.64 19.55 12.08
C ALA A 4 0.30 18.35 12.96
N LEU A 5 -0.80 17.66 12.64
CA LEU A 5 -1.16 16.37 13.22
C LEU A 5 -0.09 15.35 12.82
N ALA A 6 0.97 15.30 13.64
CA ALA A 6 1.95 14.25 13.66
C ALA A 6 1.22 12.94 13.98
N MET A 7 0.91 12.15 12.94
CA MET A 7 0.59 10.75 13.11
C MET A 7 1.83 10.07 13.68
N HIS A 8 1.86 9.97 15.01
CA HIS A 8 2.70 9.07 15.76
C HIS A 8 2.40 7.65 15.29
N CYS A 9 3.18 7.17 14.33
CA CYS A 9 3.23 5.76 13.94
C CYS A 9 3.82 4.99 15.12
N LYS A 10 2.96 4.56 16.05
CA LYS A 10 3.33 3.61 17.10
C LYS A 10 3.78 2.32 16.42
N LEU A 11 5.07 2.03 16.52
CA LEU A 11 5.75 0.79 16.17
C LEU A 11 4.84 -0.43 16.35
N GLN A 12 4.22 -0.89 15.27
CA GLN A 12 3.32 -2.03 15.28
C GLN A 12 4.04 -3.24 14.67
N THR A 13 4.77 -3.94 15.54
CA THR A 13 5.37 -5.28 15.37
C THR A 13 6.18 -5.52 14.08
N PRO A 14 7.51 -5.71 14.15
CA PRO A 14 8.33 -5.88 12.95
C PRO A 14 7.98 -7.21 12.28
N ILE A 15 7.30 -7.15 11.14
CA ILE A 15 7.13 -8.31 10.25
C ILE A 15 8.53 -8.73 9.77
N PRO A 16 8.79 -10.04 9.58
CA PRO A 16 10.04 -10.52 8.99
C PRO A 16 10.47 -9.65 7.82
N GLN A 17 11.74 -9.20 7.85
CA GLN A 17 12.29 -8.44 6.75
C GLN A 17 12.24 -9.28 5.48
N PRO A 18 11.59 -8.82 4.39
CA PRO A 18 11.27 -9.67 3.25
C PRO A 18 12.45 -10.06 2.36
N THR A 19 13.63 -9.46 2.59
CA THR A 19 14.89 -9.86 1.96
C THR A 19 15.17 -11.35 2.13
N LEU A 20 14.69 -11.94 3.24
CA LEU A 20 14.85 -13.34 3.58
C LEU A 20 13.89 -14.28 2.84
N PHE A 21 12.79 -13.76 2.29
CA PHE A 21 11.80 -14.59 1.59
C PHE A 21 12.24 -14.96 0.17
N ASN A 22 13.06 -14.13 -0.48
CA ASN A 22 13.55 -14.46 -1.82
C ASN A 22 14.80 -15.36 -1.81
N SER A 23 15.46 -15.50 -0.65
CA SER A 23 16.77 -16.14 -0.54
C SER A 23 16.75 -17.54 0.07
N ALA A 24 15.61 -17.98 0.61
CA ALA A 24 15.53 -19.24 1.35
C ALA A 24 15.76 -20.49 0.50
N GLU A 25 15.51 -20.42 -0.82
CA GLU A 25 15.75 -21.55 -1.75
C GLU A 25 17.17 -21.54 -2.33
N THR A 26 17.82 -20.36 -2.37
CA THR A 26 19.15 -20.19 -2.99
C THR A 26 20.29 -20.34 -2.00
N ILE A 27 20.04 -20.07 -0.72
CA ILE A 27 21.03 -20.23 0.35
C ILE A 27 20.91 -21.63 0.93
N ASP A 28 21.96 -22.43 0.82
CA ASP A 28 22.08 -23.75 1.47
C ASP A 28 22.32 -23.61 2.98
N SER A 29 21.36 -22.99 3.68
CA SER A 29 21.41 -22.79 5.13
C SER A 29 20.00 -22.57 5.68
N GLN A 30 19.80 -23.01 6.92
CA GLN A 30 18.54 -22.75 7.63
C GLN A 30 18.45 -21.29 8.04
N LEU A 31 17.39 -20.63 7.58
CA LEU A 31 17.17 -19.22 7.83
C LEU A 31 16.11 -19.02 8.92
N PHE A 32 16.48 -18.23 9.93
CA PHE A 32 15.60 -17.94 11.06
C PHE A 32 15.40 -16.44 11.26
N ILE A 33 14.17 -16.06 11.57
CA ILE A 33 13.79 -14.68 11.86
C ILE A 33 13.53 -14.54 13.34
N ARG A 34 14.37 -13.74 14.00
CA ARG A 34 14.20 -13.42 15.41
C ARG A 34 13.12 -12.36 15.59
N ARG A 35 12.12 -12.65 16.43
CA ARG A 35 11.04 -11.74 16.81
C ARG A 35 10.96 -11.61 18.33
N GLY A 36 10.55 -10.42 18.79
CA GLY A 36 10.23 -10.16 20.19
C GLY A 36 11.22 -9.23 20.91
N THR A 37 10.92 -8.92 22.16
CA THR A 37 11.74 -8.06 23.04
C THR A 37 12.67 -8.93 23.88
N LYS A 38 13.63 -8.31 24.59
CA LYS A 38 14.70 -8.97 25.37
C LYS A 38 14.23 -10.14 26.26
N VAL A 39 12.96 -10.17 26.68
CA VAL A 39 12.40 -11.16 27.61
C VAL A 39 11.62 -12.29 26.90
N ARG A 40 11.11 -12.07 25.68
CA ARG A 40 10.32 -13.07 24.94
C ARG A 40 10.75 -13.11 23.48
N VAL A 41 11.80 -13.88 23.22
CA VAL A 41 12.33 -14.11 21.87
C VAL A 41 11.66 -15.33 21.26
N ARG A 42 11.20 -15.19 20.02
CA ARG A 42 10.72 -16.29 19.17
C ARG A 42 11.55 -16.33 17.90
N MET A 43 11.96 -17.54 17.49
CA MET A 43 12.64 -17.78 16.22
C MET A 43 11.62 -18.36 15.25
N ILE A 44 11.47 -17.73 14.10
CA ILE A 44 10.61 -18.22 13.01
C ILE A 44 11.51 -18.86 11.96
N ASP A 45 11.34 -20.15 11.74
CA ASP A 45 12.01 -20.90 10.69
C ASP A 45 11.37 -20.54 9.33
N VAL A 46 12.15 -19.94 8.43
CA VAL A 46 11.67 -19.47 7.13
C VAL A 46 11.36 -20.65 6.21
N GLY A 47 12.16 -21.72 6.25
CA GLY A 47 11.94 -22.92 5.43
C GLY A 47 10.65 -23.63 5.82
N LYS A 48 10.39 -23.78 7.13
CA LYS A 48 9.09 -24.32 7.61
C LYS A 48 7.92 -23.41 7.24
N LEU A 49 8.10 -22.10 7.30
CA LEU A 49 7.06 -21.16 6.91
C LEU A 49 6.75 -21.28 5.41
N ALA A 50 7.75 -21.40 4.55
CA ALA A 50 7.58 -21.63 3.12
C ALA A 50 6.83 -22.94 2.85
N ALA A 51 7.20 -24.02 3.54
CA ALA A 51 6.52 -25.32 3.42
C ALA A 51 5.04 -25.26 3.83
N VAL A 52 4.70 -24.50 4.88
CA VAL A 52 3.30 -24.35 5.34
C VAL A 52 2.48 -23.46 4.41
N LEU A 53 3.07 -22.38 3.88
CA LEU A 53 2.35 -21.43 3.02
C LEU A 53 2.24 -21.90 1.57
N GLY A 54 3.15 -22.76 1.12
CA GLY A 54 3.30 -23.13 -0.29
C GLY A 54 4.08 -22.06 -1.07
N SER A 55 4.75 -22.50 -2.14
CA SER A 55 5.63 -21.66 -2.95
C SER A 55 4.90 -20.44 -3.52
N GLY A 56 3.69 -20.59 -4.06
CA GLY A 56 2.94 -19.47 -4.64
C GLY A 56 2.68 -18.32 -3.66
N VAL A 57 2.18 -18.63 -2.45
CA VAL A 57 1.96 -17.61 -1.40
C VAL A 57 3.28 -17.01 -0.95
N PHE A 58 4.31 -17.83 -0.79
CA PHE A 58 5.61 -17.40 -0.36
C PHE A 58 6.27 -16.43 -1.36
N SER A 59 6.20 -16.71 -2.66
CA SER A 59 6.69 -15.85 -3.75
C SER A 59 5.94 -14.52 -3.87
N ALA A 60 4.68 -14.46 -3.44
CA ALA A 60 3.87 -13.25 -3.38
C ALA A 60 4.14 -12.39 -2.14
N LEU A 61 4.79 -12.92 -1.09
CA LEU A 61 5.00 -12.21 0.17
C LEU A 61 5.79 -10.90 0.02
N PRO A 62 6.88 -10.80 -0.78
CA PRO A 62 7.59 -9.53 -0.95
C PRO A 62 6.68 -8.43 -1.50
N GLY A 63 5.94 -8.71 -2.57
CA GLY A 63 5.00 -7.76 -3.17
C GLY A 63 3.87 -7.40 -2.22
N LEU A 64 3.22 -8.41 -1.63
CA LEU A 64 2.10 -8.19 -0.71
C LEU A 64 2.53 -7.44 0.56
N HIS A 65 3.72 -7.72 1.10
CA HIS A 65 4.21 -7.04 2.29
C HIS A 65 4.52 -5.57 2.02
N ALA A 66 5.21 -5.27 0.92
CA ALA A 66 5.48 -3.89 0.52
C ALA A 66 4.16 -3.12 0.34
N TRP A 67 3.21 -3.73 -0.38
CA TRP A 67 1.96 -3.08 -0.75
C TRP A 67 0.96 -2.94 0.41
N SER A 68 0.88 -3.91 1.32
CA SER A 68 0.02 -3.80 2.51
C SER A 68 0.61 -2.92 3.61
N GLY A 69 1.83 -2.43 3.42
CA GLY A 69 2.53 -1.48 4.28
C GLY A 69 3.77 -2.07 4.93
N CYS A 70 4.88 -1.36 4.86
CA CYS A 70 6.15 -1.69 5.51
C CYS A 70 6.82 -0.39 6.00
N ASP A 71 8.08 -0.45 6.43
CA ASP A 71 8.76 0.72 6.99
C ASP A 71 8.96 1.85 5.96
N THR A 72 9.01 1.52 4.66
CA THR A 72 9.24 2.48 3.56
C THR A 72 7.98 2.80 2.76
N VAL A 73 6.90 2.04 2.94
CA VAL A 73 5.65 2.17 2.18
C VAL A 73 4.48 2.20 3.16
N SER A 74 3.65 3.24 3.07
CA SER A 74 2.49 3.46 3.94
C SER A 74 1.52 2.27 3.99
N ALA A 75 0.81 2.09 5.09
CA ALA A 75 -0.27 1.11 5.15
C ALA A 75 -1.56 1.65 4.51
N LEU A 76 -2.41 0.75 4.01
CA LEU A 76 -3.76 1.09 3.57
C LEU A 76 -4.66 1.36 4.78
N ALA A 77 -5.30 2.53 4.82
CA ALA A 77 -6.15 2.93 5.93
C ALA A 77 -7.26 1.90 6.18
N SER A 78 -7.43 1.49 7.45
CA SER A 78 -8.41 0.49 7.90
C SER A 78 -8.25 -0.94 7.34
N GLN A 79 -7.17 -1.25 6.61
CA GLN A 79 -6.92 -2.58 6.07
C GLN A 79 -5.76 -3.28 6.80
N GLY A 80 -6.04 -4.44 7.39
CA GLY A 80 -5.03 -5.25 8.07
C GLY A 80 -4.31 -6.23 7.13
N LYS A 81 -3.02 -6.48 7.38
CA LYS A 81 -2.18 -7.39 6.58
C LYS A 81 -2.71 -8.82 6.52
N ILE A 82 -3.29 -9.33 7.61
CA ILE A 82 -3.91 -10.66 7.64
C ILE A 82 -5.11 -10.72 6.69
N LYS A 83 -5.91 -9.65 6.62
CA LYS A 83 -7.06 -9.57 5.71
C LYS A 83 -6.59 -9.55 4.25
N ALA A 84 -5.54 -8.78 3.95
CA ALA A 84 -4.91 -8.76 2.63
C ALA A 84 -4.36 -10.14 2.23
N LEU A 85 -3.63 -10.80 3.12
CA LEU A 85 -3.10 -12.15 2.90
C LEU A 85 -4.20 -13.16 2.60
N LYS A 86 -5.26 -13.22 3.41
CA LYS A 86 -6.39 -14.13 3.18
C LYS A 86 -7.10 -13.89 1.85
N LEU A 87 -7.22 -12.63 1.44
CA LEU A 87 -7.83 -12.27 0.15
C LEU A 87 -6.97 -12.77 -1.02
N VAL A 88 -5.67 -12.51 -0.97
CA VAL A 88 -4.73 -12.89 -2.03
C VAL A 88 -4.60 -14.41 -2.13
N GLN A 89 -4.55 -15.10 -0.99
CA GLN A 89 -4.52 -16.58 -0.95
C GLN A 89 -5.76 -17.24 -1.58
N ALA A 90 -6.89 -16.53 -1.63
CA ALA A 90 -8.14 -17.07 -2.16
C ALA A 90 -8.38 -16.75 -3.64
N ASN A 91 -7.44 -16.07 -4.31
CA ASN A 91 -7.60 -15.64 -5.69
C ASN A 91 -6.27 -15.69 -6.45
N ASP A 92 -6.16 -16.63 -7.39
CA ASP A 92 -4.93 -16.89 -8.13
C ASP A 92 -4.46 -15.69 -8.98
N LEU A 93 -5.39 -14.87 -9.50
CA LEU A 93 -5.03 -13.66 -10.24
C LEU A 93 -4.37 -12.62 -9.33
N TYR A 94 -4.86 -12.47 -8.11
CA TYR A 94 -4.24 -11.57 -7.14
C TYR A 94 -2.91 -12.14 -6.65
N LEU A 95 -2.87 -13.45 -6.39
CA LEU A 95 -1.64 -14.14 -6.01
C LEU A 95 -0.54 -13.92 -7.04
N GLN A 96 -0.85 -14.11 -8.32
CA GLN A 96 0.08 -13.88 -9.42
C GLN A 96 0.50 -12.42 -9.50
N ALA A 97 -0.42 -11.46 -9.41
CA ALA A 97 -0.08 -10.04 -9.44
C ALA A 97 0.86 -9.61 -8.30
N PHE A 98 0.71 -10.17 -7.09
CA PHE A 98 1.64 -9.90 -5.98
C PHE A 98 2.96 -10.65 -6.10
N THR A 99 3.00 -11.78 -6.81
CA THR A 99 4.25 -12.43 -7.23
C THR A 99 5.00 -11.56 -8.25
N ASP A 100 4.30 -10.97 -9.22
CA ASP A 100 4.91 -10.16 -10.27
C ASP A 100 5.33 -8.77 -9.78
N LEU A 101 4.74 -8.29 -8.68
CA LEU A 101 5.12 -7.03 -8.06
C LEU A 101 6.59 -7.11 -7.54
N GLY A 102 7.43 -6.25 -8.09
CA GLY A 102 8.87 -6.19 -7.86
C GLY A 102 9.73 -7.03 -8.82
N SER A 103 9.12 -7.81 -9.72
CA SER A 103 9.89 -8.58 -10.72
C SER A 103 10.64 -7.66 -11.70
N SER A 104 10.09 -6.48 -11.99
CA SER A 104 10.75 -5.41 -12.73
C SER A 104 10.64 -4.07 -11.99
N TRP A 105 11.42 -3.07 -12.41
CA TRP A 105 11.34 -1.71 -11.86
C TRP A 105 10.04 -0.98 -12.22
N ASN A 106 9.39 -1.38 -13.32
CA ASN A 106 8.12 -0.84 -13.78
C ASN A 106 6.95 -1.72 -13.34
N VAL A 107 5.78 -1.12 -13.20
CA VAL A 107 4.53 -1.83 -12.91
C VAL A 107 3.75 -2.01 -14.21
N PRO A 108 3.63 -3.24 -14.73
CA PRO A 108 2.76 -3.53 -15.86
C PRO A 108 1.29 -3.17 -15.58
N THR A 109 0.57 -2.72 -16.61
CA THR A 109 -0.82 -2.24 -16.46
C THR A 109 -1.77 -3.34 -15.97
N ASP A 110 -1.59 -4.57 -16.43
CA ASP A 110 -2.32 -5.76 -16.00
C ASP A 110 -2.06 -6.13 -14.53
N VAL A 111 -0.81 -6.04 -14.08
CA VAL A 111 -0.44 -6.21 -12.66
C VAL A 111 -1.13 -5.13 -11.81
N PHE A 112 -1.08 -3.87 -12.23
CA PHE A 112 -1.77 -2.78 -11.53
C PHE A 112 -3.29 -3.01 -11.49
N ASN A 113 -3.91 -3.44 -12.60
CA ASN A 113 -5.35 -3.70 -12.65
C ASN A 113 -5.78 -4.80 -11.67
N SER A 114 -4.99 -5.87 -11.56
CA SER A 114 -5.24 -6.95 -10.59
C SER A 114 -5.07 -6.49 -9.14
N ILE A 115 -4.02 -5.72 -8.85
CA ILE A 115 -3.81 -5.10 -7.53
C ILE A 115 -4.95 -4.15 -7.19
N GLN A 116 -5.40 -3.34 -8.15
CA GLN A 116 -6.50 -2.41 -8.00
C GLN A 116 -7.82 -3.15 -7.69
N ALA A 117 -8.11 -4.25 -8.39
CA ALA A 117 -9.26 -5.09 -8.10
C ALA A 117 -9.19 -5.70 -6.70
N SER A 118 -8.01 -6.19 -6.28
CA SER A 118 -7.79 -6.73 -4.93
C SER A 118 -8.08 -5.68 -3.84
N LYS A 119 -7.63 -4.43 -4.06
CA LYS A 119 -7.92 -3.30 -3.17
C LYS A 119 -9.42 -3.02 -3.10
N CYS A 120 -10.12 -3.06 -4.23
CA CYS A 120 -11.55 -2.83 -4.24
C CYS A 120 -12.29 -3.87 -3.36
N GLN A 121 -11.89 -5.14 -3.44
CA GLN A 121 -12.44 -6.20 -2.60
C GLN A 121 -12.04 -6.10 -1.13
N LEU A 122 -10.89 -5.48 -0.81
CA LEU A 122 -10.53 -5.19 0.58
C LEU A 122 -11.51 -4.20 1.22
N TYR A 123 -11.87 -3.12 0.52
CA TYR A 123 -12.75 -2.09 1.07
C TYR A 123 -14.23 -2.46 0.98
N ALA A 124 -14.64 -3.17 -0.07
CA ALA A 124 -16.00 -3.65 -0.26
C ALA A 124 -16.00 -5.15 -0.57
N ARG A 125 -16.25 -5.95 0.46
CA ARG A 125 -16.27 -7.41 0.34
C ARG A 125 -17.30 -7.84 -0.71
N ASN A 126 -16.94 -8.81 -1.57
CA ASN A 126 -17.78 -9.34 -2.65
C ASN A 126 -18.19 -8.31 -3.72
N THR A 127 -17.53 -7.14 -3.78
CA THR A 127 -17.78 -6.19 -4.86
C THR A 127 -17.35 -6.76 -6.22
N LYS A 128 -18.13 -6.44 -7.25
CA LYS A 128 -17.76 -6.65 -8.66
C LYS A 128 -17.08 -5.42 -9.26
N ILE A 129 -17.03 -4.32 -8.53
CA ILE A 129 -16.38 -3.08 -8.97
C ILE A 129 -14.87 -3.26 -8.84
N VAL A 130 -14.17 -3.20 -9.97
CA VAL A 130 -12.71 -3.38 -10.02
C VAL A 130 -11.93 -2.07 -10.08
N GLY A 131 -12.56 -0.96 -10.45
CA GLY A 131 -11.92 0.37 -10.52
C GLY A 131 -11.96 1.12 -9.19
N ALA A 132 -10.83 1.68 -8.77
CA ALA A 132 -10.70 2.37 -7.48
C ALA A 132 -11.63 3.59 -7.39
N ASN A 133 -11.67 4.43 -8.43
CA ASN A 133 -12.51 5.62 -8.48
C ASN A 133 -14.00 5.24 -8.54
N SER A 134 -14.36 4.23 -9.33
CA SER A 134 -15.73 3.70 -9.40
C SER A 134 -16.21 3.18 -8.04
N LEU A 135 -15.36 2.46 -7.31
CA LEU A 135 -15.71 1.98 -5.97
C LEU A 135 -15.84 3.15 -4.99
N ARG A 136 -14.93 4.12 -5.05
CA ARG A 136 -14.96 5.31 -4.20
C ARG A 136 -16.28 6.07 -4.37
N TYR A 137 -16.70 6.29 -5.62
CA TYR A 137 -17.99 6.92 -5.94
C TYR A 137 -19.17 6.08 -5.45
N HIS A 138 -19.17 4.77 -5.72
CA HIS A 138 -20.22 3.87 -5.26
C HIS A 138 -20.37 3.89 -3.74
N MET A 139 -19.28 3.83 -2.98
CA MET A 139 -19.31 3.90 -1.51
C MET A 139 -19.82 5.25 -1.00
N PHE A 140 -19.43 6.35 -1.65
CA PHE A 140 -19.92 7.70 -1.33
C PHE A 140 -21.44 7.80 -1.53
N CYS A 141 -21.95 7.35 -2.68
CA CYS A 141 -23.38 7.35 -2.98
C CYS A 141 -24.16 6.43 -2.02
N ALA A 142 -23.66 5.21 -1.76
CA ALA A 142 -24.31 4.25 -0.87
C ALA A 142 -24.46 4.77 0.57
N LYS A 143 -23.57 5.68 0.99
CA LYS A 143 -23.61 6.35 2.29
C LYS A 143 -24.21 7.75 2.26
N LYS A 144 -24.82 8.17 1.14
CA LYS A 144 -25.41 9.51 0.96
C LYS A 144 -24.43 10.64 1.31
N GLY A 145 -23.15 10.45 1.02
CA GLY A 145 -22.07 11.39 1.37
C GLY A 145 -21.69 11.43 2.86
N GLN A 146 -22.33 10.63 3.73
CA GLN A 146 -22.01 10.52 5.16
C GLN A 146 -20.96 9.43 5.41
N ILE A 147 -19.88 9.47 4.65
CA ILE A 147 -18.73 8.57 4.82
C ILE A 147 -17.48 9.42 5.05
N GLU A 148 -16.75 9.11 6.11
CA GLU A 148 -15.51 9.81 6.41
C GLU A 148 -14.46 9.52 5.34
N SER A 149 -13.66 10.52 4.99
CA SER A 149 -12.65 10.39 3.92
C SER A 149 -11.69 9.23 4.16
N GLY A 150 -11.30 8.98 5.43
CA GLY A 150 -10.42 7.87 5.80
C GLY A 150 -11.05 6.46 5.69
N GLN A 151 -12.38 6.38 5.55
CA GLN A 151 -13.09 5.12 5.29
C GLN A 151 -13.23 4.84 3.79
N LEU A 152 -13.05 5.87 2.96
CA LEU A 152 -13.01 5.69 1.52
C LEU A 152 -11.69 5.04 1.11
N PRO A 153 -11.74 4.20 0.08
CA PRO A 153 -10.53 3.64 -0.47
C PRO A 153 -9.73 4.75 -1.19
N PRO A 154 -8.39 4.66 -1.33
CA PRO A 154 -7.61 5.63 -2.09
C PRO A 154 -8.14 5.79 -3.53
N CYS A 155 -8.02 6.98 -4.12
CA CYS A 155 -8.32 7.17 -5.54
C CYS A 155 -7.31 6.37 -6.39
N GLU A 156 -7.64 6.12 -7.64
CA GLU A 156 -6.80 5.34 -8.57
C GLU A 156 -5.37 5.90 -8.66
N ASP A 157 -5.24 7.21 -8.78
CA ASP A 157 -3.92 7.88 -8.90
C ASP A 157 -3.08 7.73 -7.63
N SER A 158 -3.66 7.98 -6.44
CA SER A 158 -2.96 7.73 -5.17
C SER A 158 -2.61 6.25 -4.97
N LEU A 159 -3.45 5.33 -5.46
CA LEU A 159 -3.20 3.90 -5.44
C LEU A 159 -2.08 3.50 -6.40
N MET A 160 -1.98 4.16 -7.56
CA MET A 160 -0.87 3.98 -8.50
C MET A 160 0.44 4.41 -7.85
N GLN A 161 0.52 5.62 -7.28
CA GLN A 161 1.73 6.09 -6.60
C GLN A 161 2.15 5.15 -5.45
N HIS A 162 1.18 4.66 -4.68
CA HIS A 162 1.42 3.65 -3.64
C HIS A 162 1.93 2.33 -4.21
N THR A 163 1.34 1.85 -5.30
CA THR A 163 1.77 0.61 -5.97
C THR A 163 3.17 0.74 -6.57
N LEU A 164 3.54 1.90 -7.12
CA LEU A 164 4.89 2.17 -7.61
C LEU A 164 5.94 2.07 -6.50
N ARG A 165 5.67 2.66 -5.33
CA ARG A 165 6.56 2.56 -4.16
C ARG A 165 6.68 1.12 -3.66
N ALA A 166 5.55 0.42 -3.59
CA ALA A 166 5.51 -0.98 -3.20
C ALA A 166 6.30 -1.88 -4.17
N ASN A 167 6.16 -1.63 -5.47
CA ASN A 167 6.91 -2.32 -6.52
C ASN A 167 8.41 -2.11 -6.36
N TYR A 168 8.84 -0.86 -6.20
CA TYR A 168 10.25 -0.52 -6.00
C TYR A 168 10.82 -1.21 -4.77
N GLN A 169 10.10 -1.17 -3.64
CA GLN A 169 10.54 -1.83 -2.42
C GLN A 169 10.63 -3.35 -2.57
N ALA A 170 9.66 -3.98 -3.23
CA ALA A 170 9.69 -5.41 -3.53
C ALA A 170 10.83 -5.76 -4.52
N ALA A 171 11.09 -4.90 -5.50
CA ALA A 171 12.17 -5.07 -6.47
C ALA A 171 13.55 -5.06 -5.81
N ILE A 172 13.76 -4.18 -4.81
CA ILE A 172 14.97 -4.19 -3.97
C ILE A 172 15.09 -5.52 -3.22
N TRP A 173 14.01 -5.98 -2.56
CA TRP A 173 14.06 -7.24 -1.79
C TRP A 173 14.30 -8.47 -2.67
N ARG A 174 13.74 -8.50 -3.87
CA ARG A 174 13.94 -9.61 -4.81
C ARG A 174 15.37 -9.71 -5.33
N ARG A 175 16.10 -8.59 -5.36
CA ARG A 175 17.50 -8.49 -5.79
C ARG A 175 18.49 -8.55 -4.63
N SER A 176 18.06 -9.03 -3.45
CA SER A 176 18.90 -9.04 -2.24
C SER A 176 20.18 -9.87 -2.35
N LEU A 177 20.22 -10.82 -3.28
CA LEU A 177 21.37 -11.69 -3.55
C LEU A 177 22.19 -11.24 -4.77
N GLU A 178 21.75 -10.21 -5.50
CA GLU A 178 22.51 -9.66 -6.62
C GLU A 178 23.64 -8.77 -6.08
N ASN A 179 24.84 -8.96 -6.61
CA ASN A 179 25.96 -8.09 -6.28
C ASN A 179 25.85 -6.80 -7.10
N LEU A 180 25.82 -5.64 -6.41
CA LEU A 180 25.70 -4.31 -7.03
C LEU A 180 24.57 -4.25 -8.08
N PRO A 181 23.29 -4.47 -7.67
CA PRO A 181 22.18 -4.40 -8.61
C PRO A 181 22.09 -3.00 -9.24
N ASP A 182 21.72 -2.95 -10.51
CA ASP A 182 21.40 -1.68 -11.17
C ASP A 182 20.04 -1.18 -10.69
N VAL A 183 20.08 -0.24 -9.75
CA VAL A 183 18.91 0.30 -9.05
C VAL A 183 18.64 1.72 -9.55
N PRO A 184 17.48 1.98 -10.19
CA PRO A 184 17.12 3.31 -10.63
C PRO A 184 16.87 4.23 -9.43
N ALA A 185 17.07 5.54 -9.60
CA ALA A 185 16.77 6.51 -8.56
C ALA A 185 15.27 6.45 -8.18
N PRO A 186 14.89 6.49 -6.88
CA PRO A 186 13.48 6.46 -6.47
C PRO A 186 12.62 7.59 -7.08
N SER A 187 13.22 8.73 -7.40
CA SER A 187 12.58 9.87 -8.06
C SER A 187 12.32 9.66 -9.56
N ALA A 188 12.89 8.62 -10.18
CA ALA A 188 12.72 8.30 -11.60
C ALA A 188 11.40 7.56 -11.88
N GLY A 189 10.29 8.04 -11.32
CA GLY A 189 8.95 7.49 -11.57
C GLY A 189 8.50 6.37 -10.62
N HIS A 190 9.17 6.18 -9.47
CA HIS A 190 8.84 5.12 -8.52
C HIS A 190 7.97 5.57 -7.33
N GLY A 191 7.25 6.69 -7.48
CA GLY A 191 6.31 7.20 -6.48
C GLY A 191 6.93 8.08 -5.39
N TRP A 192 8.17 8.52 -5.62
CA TRP A 192 8.83 9.61 -4.90
C TRP A 192 9.24 10.72 -5.86
N GLU A 193 9.54 11.88 -5.31
CA GLU A 193 10.08 13.05 -5.99
C GLU A 193 11.09 13.74 -5.06
N LEU A 194 11.93 14.62 -5.62
CA LEU A 194 12.83 15.44 -4.81
C LEU A 194 12.12 16.73 -4.42
N ASP A 195 12.35 17.20 -3.19
CA ASP A 195 12.04 18.57 -2.81
C ASP A 195 13.13 19.55 -3.26
N ASP A 196 12.90 20.84 -3.01
CA ASP A 196 13.81 21.91 -3.40
C ASP A 196 15.20 21.79 -2.72
N GLY A 197 15.27 21.05 -1.61
CA GLY A 197 16.51 20.73 -0.90
C GLY A 197 17.17 19.43 -1.35
N GLY A 198 16.66 18.76 -2.38
CA GLY A 198 17.16 17.48 -2.88
C GLY A 198 16.83 16.28 -1.98
N SER A 199 15.96 16.45 -0.99
CA SER A 199 15.51 15.35 -0.13
C SER A 199 14.34 14.61 -0.76
N LEU A 200 14.27 13.30 -0.51
CA LEU A 200 13.22 12.46 -1.06
C LEU A 200 11.89 12.70 -0.32
N LYS A 201 10.85 13.10 -1.06
CA LYS A 201 9.48 13.20 -0.55
C LYS A 201 8.54 12.26 -1.31
N ILE A 202 7.45 11.87 -0.67
CA ILE A 202 6.44 11.00 -1.27
C ILE A 202 5.66 11.82 -2.32
N ARG A 203 5.57 11.27 -3.54
CA ARG A 203 4.60 11.74 -4.52
C ARG A 203 3.25 11.10 -4.20
N TRP A 204 2.33 11.88 -3.65
CA TRP A 204 1.02 11.36 -3.22
C TRP A 204 0.09 11.11 -4.39
N MET A 205 0.09 12.01 -5.37
CA MET A 205 -0.77 12.02 -6.55
C MET A 205 -0.03 12.70 -7.70
N ALA A 206 -0.36 12.33 -8.94
CA ALA A 206 0.00 13.03 -10.16
C ALA A 206 -1.16 13.89 -10.70
N GLY A 207 -2.41 13.58 -10.33
CA GLY A 207 -3.62 14.30 -10.74
C GLY A 207 -4.50 14.73 -9.57
N LEU A 208 -5.72 15.16 -9.88
CA LEU A 208 -6.68 15.59 -8.88
C LEU A 208 -7.35 14.38 -8.18
N PRO A 209 -7.66 14.47 -6.87
CA PRO A 209 -8.26 13.37 -6.11
C PRO A 209 -9.72 13.07 -6.50
N ALA A 210 -10.38 14.00 -7.20
CA ALA A 210 -11.73 13.90 -7.72
C ALA A 210 -11.90 14.89 -8.90
N PRO A 211 -12.95 14.76 -9.73
CA PRO A 211 -13.26 15.74 -10.78
C PRO A 211 -13.47 17.15 -10.21
N ASP A 212 -13.11 18.18 -10.98
CA ASP A 212 -13.17 19.59 -10.57
C ASP A 212 -14.53 20.01 -10.01
N VAL A 213 -15.62 19.56 -10.64
CA VAL A 213 -16.99 19.85 -10.17
C VAL A 213 -17.23 19.40 -8.73
N VAL A 214 -16.66 18.27 -8.33
CA VAL A 214 -16.81 17.73 -6.96
C VAL A 214 -15.97 18.53 -5.97
N LEU A 215 -14.75 18.89 -6.37
CA LEU A 215 -13.86 19.70 -5.54
C LEU A 215 -14.44 21.09 -5.29
N ASN A 216 -14.92 21.75 -6.34
CA ASN A 216 -15.55 23.07 -6.24
C ASN A 216 -16.79 23.07 -5.34
N LEU A 217 -17.61 22.02 -5.39
CA LEU A 217 -18.76 21.86 -4.49
C LEU A 217 -18.33 21.71 -3.03
N SER A 218 -17.22 21.00 -2.76
CA SER A 218 -16.70 20.83 -1.40
C SER A 218 -16.10 22.11 -0.82
N HIS A 219 -15.45 22.93 -1.64
CA HIS A 219 -14.97 24.26 -1.26
C HIS A 219 -16.13 25.21 -0.95
N ALA A 220 -17.14 25.29 -1.83
CA ALA A 220 -18.33 26.11 -1.62
C ALA A 220 -19.13 25.70 -0.37
N HIS A 221 -19.17 24.41 -0.04
CA HIS A 221 -19.85 23.90 1.15
C HIS A 221 -19.06 24.13 2.45
N ALA A 222 -17.72 24.25 2.36
CA ALA A 222 -16.87 24.67 3.46
C ALA A 222 -16.98 26.17 3.72
N GLU A 223 -16.96 27.00 2.67
CA GLU A 223 -17.17 28.45 2.73
C GLU A 223 -18.58 28.78 3.25
N GLY A 224 -19.62 28.10 2.74
CA GLY A 224 -20.99 28.26 3.23
C GLY A 224 -21.23 27.76 4.67
N ARG A 225 -20.31 26.98 5.26
CA ARG A 225 -20.32 26.65 6.71
C ARG A 225 -19.65 27.72 7.55
N VAL A 226 -18.60 28.35 7.03
CA VAL A 226 -17.92 29.48 7.67
C VAL A 226 -18.87 30.69 7.71
N ASP A 227 -19.55 31.00 6.62
CA ASP A 227 -20.52 32.12 6.58
C ASP A 227 -21.73 31.92 7.51
N ARG A 228 -22.19 30.67 7.70
CA ARG A 228 -23.28 30.36 8.66
C ARG A 228 -22.85 30.44 10.13
N GLN A 229 -21.55 30.40 10.43
CA GLN A 229 -21.02 30.64 11.77
C GLN A 229 -20.74 32.12 12.06
N ILE A 230 -20.78 32.98 11.03
CA ILE A 230 -20.53 34.43 11.13
C ILE A 230 -21.84 35.24 10.96
N ALA A 231 -23.01 34.59 10.90
CA ALA A 231 -24.28 35.31 10.92
C ALA A 231 -24.46 35.99 12.30
N PRO A 232 -24.55 37.33 12.37
CA PRO A 232 -24.81 38.01 13.64
C PRO A 232 -26.24 37.67 14.06
N ALA A 233 -26.39 37.21 15.30
CA ALA A 233 -27.69 37.13 15.93
C ALA A 233 -28.24 38.57 16.04
N TYR A 234 -29.28 38.85 15.26
CA TYR A 234 -30.20 39.96 15.49
C TYR A 234 -31.45 39.43 16.17
#